data_AF-Q7NM81-F1
#
_entry.id   AF-Q7NM81-F1
#
_cell.length_a   1.000
_cell.length_b   1.000
_cell.length_c   1.000
_cell.angle_alpha   90.00
_cell.angle_beta   90.00
_cell.angle_gamma   90.00
#
_symmetry.space_group_name_H-M   'P 1'
#
loop_
_entity.id
_entity.type
_entity.pdbx_description
1 polymer ?
#
loop_
_entity_poly.entity_id
_entity_poly.type
_entity_poly.pdbx_seq_one_letter_code
_entity_poly.pdbx_strand_id
1 'polypeptide(L)'
;MPSQPEQAVNILQKWDTLKVYCGGRNPPTPVTKPATPRLRVRRRPPPAPASYRRRNLTLAALVLLTGVGASVFGFQFGQSALEDVSAPKSALGDARKPLGKSKGLLKEAQILGSLTTMPDPSDTLTEDQLLEQQEDLAAEDTSEAKIRLGTAVSDENVTFTLDSVAWRGSNLVLQVGLQNKSFHPARFIYSPAFNLLVITDDQGKPVRTFSEGLPGELPADRELYKGTIQISASDIDKAQALSLSLADYPDRELQFLVDTIPIPPAPPR
;
A
#
# COMPACT_ATOMS: atom_id res chain seq x y z
N MET A 1 -42.53 -18.57 36.27
CA MET A 1 -42.99 -17.82 37.47
C MET A 1 -42.66 -18.64 38.70
N PRO A 2 -42.29 -18.03 39.83
CA PRO A 2 -41.39 -16.88 40.07
C PRO A 2 -40.09 -17.42 40.75
N SER A 3 -39.07 -16.71 41.22
CA SER A 3 -38.92 -15.36 41.75
C SER A 3 -37.44 -14.94 41.72
N GLN A 4 -37.18 -13.77 41.14
CA GLN A 4 -36.06 -12.85 41.43
C GLN A 4 -36.13 -12.35 42.91
N PRO A 5 -35.34 -11.32 43.34
CA PRO A 5 -33.89 -11.08 43.36
C PRO A 5 -33.49 -10.58 44.78
N GLU A 6 -32.56 -9.60 44.92
CA GLU A 6 -32.13 -8.85 46.13
C GLU A 6 -30.98 -9.47 46.95
N GLN A 7 -29.89 -8.80 47.35
CA GLN A 7 -29.50 -7.39 47.55
C GLN A 7 -27.95 -7.33 47.39
N ALA A 8 -27.35 -6.40 46.64
CA ALA A 8 -27.09 -5.00 46.96
C ALA A 8 -26.09 -4.74 48.12
N VAL A 9 -24.90 -4.24 47.73
CA VAL A 9 -24.27 -3.00 48.25
C VAL A 9 -23.59 -3.02 49.63
N ASN A 10 -22.49 -2.25 49.72
CA ASN A 10 -21.73 -1.79 50.88
C ASN A 10 -20.65 -2.70 51.49
N ILE A 11 -19.43 -2.56 50.95
CA ILE A 11 -18.21 -2.70 51.74
C ILE A 11 -17.43 -1.38 51.64
N LEU A 12 -17.84 -0.41 52.44
CA LEU A 12 -17.08 0.76 52.82
C LEU A 12 -17.44 1.05 54.28
N GLN A 13 -16.48 0.85 55.19
CA GLN A 13 -16.37 1.39 56.55
C GLN A 13 -15.93 0.35 57.59
N LYS A 14 -14.65 0.44 57.93
CA LYS A 14 -13.95 0.09 59.17
C LYS A 14 -12.50 0.05 58.70
N TRP A 15 -11.60 0.90 59.16
CA TRP A 15 -11.14 0.91 60.54
C TRP A 15 -10.73 2.33 60.94
N ASP A 16 -11.48 2.86 61.88
CA ASP A 16 -11.06 3.97 62.72
C ASP A 16 -10.85 3.40 64.12
N THR A 17 -10.01 4.06 64.91
CA THR A 17 -9.73 3.84 66.34
C THR A 17 -8.73 2.75 66.74
N LEU A 18 -7.50 3.20 67.03
CA LEU A 18 -6.83 2.89 68.29
C LEU A 18 -5.93 4.09 68.67
N LYS A 19 -6.47 4.97 69.53
CA LYS A 19 -5.67 5.81 70.43
C LYS A 19 -5.32 4.96 71.65
N VAL A 20 -4.14 5.19 72.25
CA VAL A 20 -3.94 5.52 73.69
C VAL A 20 -2.45 5.37 74.05
N TYR A 21 -1.82 6.54 74.26
CA TYR A 21 -1.00 6.95 75.41
C TYR A 21 0.11 6.06 75.98
N CYS A 22 1.34 6.59 76.03
CA CYS A 22 1.97 7.15 77.25
C CYS A 22 3.45 7.53 77.02
N GLY A 23 3.93 8.57 77.69
CA GLY A 23 5.35 8.71 78.02
C GLY A 23 5.98 10.06 77.65
N GLY A 24 5.98 10.99 78.61
CA GLY A 24 6.61 12.30 78.46
C GLY A 24 8.14 12.26 78.48
N ARG A 25 8.73 13.29 77.86
CA ARG A 25 9.99 13.96 78.21
C ARG A 25 10.14 15.24 77.35
N ASN A 26 10.55 16.32 78.02
CA ASN A 26 10.86 17.71 77.63
C ASN A 26 10.91 18.14 76.13
N PRO A 27 10.54 19.40 75.81
CA PRO A 27 10.60 19.93 74.46
C PRO A 27 12.05 20.20 74.01
N PRO A 28 12.51 19.67 72.87
CA PRO A 28 13.71 20.17 72.22
C PRO A 28 13.40 21.48 71.46
N THR A 29 14.37 22.37 71.52
CA THR A 29 14.47 23.68 70.88
C THR A 29 14.08 23.68 69.38
N PRO A 30 13.63 24.84 68.84
CA PRO A 30 13.25 24.93 67.43
C PRO A 30 14.46 24.68 66.53
N VAL A 31 14.45 23.53 65.86
CA VAL A 31 15.39 23.21 64.78
C VAL A 31 15.04 24.11 63.59
N THR A 32 15.91 25.08 63.34
CA THR A 32 15.93 25.89 62.13
C THR A 32 16.03 24.97 60.92
N LYS A 33 14.94 24.87 60.14
CA LYS A 33 14.93 24.13 58.87
C LYS A 33 16.04 24.67 57.96
N PRO A 34 16.93 23.84 57.41
CA PRO A 34 17.82 24.29 56.35
C PRO A 34 16.98 24.69 55.13
N ALA A 35 17.21 25.91 54.65
CA ALA A 35 16.58 26.45 53.47
C ALA A 35 16.84 25.53 52.27
N THR A 36 15.78 24.97 51.72
CA THR A 36 15.81 24.25 50.45
C THR A 36 16.35 25.21 49.37
N PRO A 37 17.41 24.86 48.63
CA PRO A 37 17.86 25.69 47.52
C PRO A 37 16.77 25.70 46.45
N ARG A 38 16.10 26.84 46.28
CA ARG A 38 15.24 27.09 45.13
C ARG A 38 16.12 26.98 43.88
N LEU A 39 15.95 25.90 43.13
CA LEU A 39 16.48 25.77 41.77
C LEU A 39 15.95 26.94 40.95
N ARG A 40 16.79 27.95 40.79
CA ARG A 40 16.55 29.10 39.91
C ARG A 40 16.64 28.55 38.49
N VAL A 41 15.50 28.19 37.93
CA VAL A 41 15.36 27.86 36.51
C VAL A 41 15.87 29.06 35.72
N ARG A 42 17.10 28.98 35.23
CA ARG A 42 17.63 29.91 34.25
C ARG A 42 16.81 29.70 32.98
N ARG A 43 15.77 30.53 32.79
CA ARG A 43 15.12 30.67 31.49
C ARG A 43 16.21 31.07 30.50
N ARG A 44 16.55 30.18 29.56
CA ARG A 44 17.41 30.52 28.44
C ARG A 44 16.75 31.69 27.69
N PRO A 45 17.49 32.74 27.30
CA PRO A 45 16.94 33.76 26.44
C PRO A 45 16.48 33.12 25.11
N PRO A 46 15.38 33.60 24.51
CA PRO A 46 14.94 33.11 23.22
C PRO A 46 16.05 33.33 22.17
N PRO A 47 16.23 32.40 21.21
CA PRO A 47 17.17 32.63 20.11
C PRO A 47 16.75 33.88 19.34
N ALA A 48 17.73 34.73 19.03
CA ALA A 48 17.52 35.92 18.20
C ALA A 48 16.83 35.54 16.88
N PRO A 49 15.93 36.37 16.34
CA PRO A 49 15.26 36.07 15.07
C PRO A 49 16.31 35.93 13.97
N ALA A 50 16.43 34.70 13.48
CA ALA A 50 17.28 34.38 12.34
C ALA A 50 16.88 35.26 11.15
N SER A 51 17.90 35.70 10.42
CA SER A 51 17.87 36.57 9.25
C SER A 51 17.04 36.00 8.08
N TYR A 52 15.73 36.05 8.22
CA TYR A 52 14.73 35.61 7.24
C TYR A 52 14.76 36.41 5.93
N ARG A 53 15.37 37.60 5.95
CA ARG A 53 15.27 38.55 4.82
C ARG A 53 16.13 38.19 3.61
N ARG A 54 17.25 37.47 3.79
CA ARG A 54 18.16 37.11 2.68
C ARG A 54 17.75 35.82 1.96
N ARG A 55 17.13 34.87 2.66
CA ARG A 55 16.65 33.60 2.06
C ARG A 55 15.40 33.80 1.20
N ASN A 56 14.49 34.68 1.60
CA ASN A 56 13.30 34.97 0.80
C ASN A 56 13.62 35.75 -0.49
N LEU A 57 14.63 36.64 -0.45
CA LEU A 57 15.05 37.40 -1.62
C LEU A 57 15.72 36.50 -2.70
N THR A 58 16.50 35.51 -2.27
CA THR A 58 17.15 34.55 -3.18
C THR A 58 16.12 33.60 -3.79
N LEU A 59 15.16 33.10 -3.01
CA LEU A 59 14.03 32.32 -3.52
C LEU A 59 13.18 33.11 -4.52
N ALA A 60 12.85 34.37 -4.22
CA ALA A 60 12.07 35.21 -5.14
C ALA A 60 12.82 35.48 -6.46
N ALA A 61 14.15 35.70 -6.41
CA ALA A 61 14.96 35.87 -7.61
C ALA A 61 15.04 34.58 -8.46
N LEU A 62 15.09 33.41 -7.84
CA LEU A 62 15.11 32.12 -8.54
C LEU A 62 13.79 31.84 -9.28
N VAL A 63 12.65 32.17 -8.67
CA VAL A 63 11.31 32.01 -9.29
C VAL A 63 11.11 32.99 -10.45
N LEU A 64 11.63 34.22 -10.37
CA LEU A 64 11.55 35.19 -11.47
C LEU A 64 12.40 34.80 -12.68
N LEU A 65 13.57 34.19 -12.48
CA LEU A 65 14.44 33.75 -13.58
C LEU A 65 13.90 32.52 -14.33
N THR A 66 13.10 31.68 -13.67
CA THR A 66 12.53 30.46 -14.27
C THR A 66 11.21 30.71 -15.02
N GLY A 67 10.58 31.89 -14.84
CA GLY A 67 9.26 32.20 -15.42
C GLY A 67 9.23 32.55 -16.91
N VAL A 68 10.36 32.90 -17.55
CA VAL A 68 10.35 33.41 -18.94
C VAL A 68 10.55 32.29 -19.98
N GLY A 69 10.94 31.09 -19.58
CA GLY A 69 11.26 29.99 -20.51
C GLY A 69 10.09 29.09 -20.94
N ALA A 70 8.95 29.13 -20.25
CA ALA A 70 7.89 28.12 -20.40
C ALA A 70 6.88 28.38 -21.53
N SER A 71 6.83 29.59 -22.11
CA SER A 71 5.80 29.94 -23.10
C SER A 71 6.10 29.43 -24.52
N VAL A 72 7.36 29.33 -24.92
CA VAL A 72 7.74 28.95 -26.30
C VAL A 72 7.60 27.44 -26.52
N PHE A 73 7.84 26.61 -25.50
CA PHE A 73 7.73 25.15 -25.61
C PHE A 73 6.28 24.64 -25.58
N GLY A 74 5.37 25.34 -24.89
CA GLY A 74 3.95 24.95 -24.85
C GLY A 74 3.23 25.08 -26.20
N PHE A 75 3.60 26.07 -27.02
CA PHE A 75 2.93 26.34 -28.30
C PHE A 75 3.25 25.29 -29.37
N GLN A 76 4.48 24.77 -29.41
CA GLN A 76 4.84 23.70 -30.35
C GLN A 76 4.17 22.36 -29.97
N PHE A 77 4.12 22.02 -28.68
CA PHE A 77 3.48 20.77 -28.24
C PHE A 77 1.94 20.81 -28.39
N GLY A 78 1.33 22.00 -28.23
CA GLY A 78 -0.12 22.19 -28.41
C GLY A 78 -0.59 22.04 -29.87
N GLN A 79 0.23 22.43 -30.85
CA GLN A 79 -0.11 22.27 -32.28
C GLN A 79 -0.09 20.79 -32.69
N SER A 80 0.90 20.01 -32.23
CA SER A 80 0.98 18.57 -32.54
C SER A 80 -0.18 17.75 -31.95
N ALA A 81 -0.84 18.22 -30.89
CA ALA A 81 -2.02 17.58 -30.33
C ALA A 81 -3.32 17.83 -31.13
N LEU A 82 -3.33 18.83 -32.02
CA LEU A 82 -4.48 19.16 -32.89
C LEU A 82 -4.41 18.48 -34.26
N GLU A 83 -3.24 17.97 -34.67
CA GLU A 83 -3.10 17.27 -35.95
C GLU A 83 -3.67 15.85 -35.92
N ASP A 84 -3.64 15.19 -34.75
CA ASP A 84 -4.14 13.81 -34.57
C ASP A 84 -5.66 13.73 -34.27
N VAL A 85 -6.34 14.88 -34.21
CA VAL A 85 -7.81 14.98 -34.13
C VAL A 85 -8.35 15.86 -35.27
N SER A 86 -7.71 15.80 -36.44
CA SER A 86 -8.31 16.35 -37.65
C SER A 86 -9.45 15.43 -38.11
N ALA A 87 -10.68 15.84 -37.78
CA ALA A 87 -11.90 15.26 -38.35
C ALA A 87 -11.75 15.11 -39.87
N PRO A 88 -12.32 14.06 -40.49
CA PRO A 88 -12.18 13.82 -41.91
C PRO A 88 -12.60 15.07 -42.68
N LYS A 89 -11.73 15.56 -43.56
CA LYS A 89 -12.05 16.63 -44.51
C LYS A 89 -13.23 16.16 -45.37
N SER A 90 -14.44 16.53 -44.97
CA SER A 90 -15.63 16.49 -45.81
C SER A 90 -15.43 17.51 -46.93
N ALA A 91 -14.88 17.06 -48.05
CA ALA A 91 -14.97 17.78 -49.30
C ALA A 91 -16.45 17.78 -49.72
N LEU A 92 -17.17 18.84 -49.34
CA LEU A 92 -18.53 19.07 -49.84
C LEU A 92 -18.56 20.42 -50.55
N GLY A 93 -18.52 20.34 -51.87
CA GLY A 93 -18.69 21.49 -52.74
C GLY A 93 -18.41 21.21 -54.20
N ASP A 94 -18.93 20.11 -54.78
CA ASP A 94 -19.78 20.22 -55.99
C ASP A 94 -20.35 18.87 -56.47
N ALA A 95 -21.48 18.97 -57.15
CA ALA A 95 -22.02 18.01 -58.14
C ALA A 95 -22.53 16.61 -57.70
N ARG A 96 -23.85 16.58 -57.48
CA ARG A 96 -24.85 15.54 -57.82
C ARG A 96 -24.36 14.31 -58.64
N LYS A 97 -24.59 13.10 -58.10
CA LYS A 97 -25.19 11.95 -58.84
C LYS A 97 -25.64 10.85 -57.86
N PRO A 98 -26.88 10.31 -57.97
CA PRO A 98 -27.33 9.20 -57.16
C PRO A 98 -27.08 7.87 -57.89
N LEU A 99 -26.48 6.88 -57.21
CA LEU A 99 -26.70 5.43 -57.33
C LEU A 99 -25.47 4.69 -56.81
N GLY A 100 -25.67 3.79 -55.86
CA GLY A 100 -24.61 2.86 -55.45
C GLY A 100 -24.98 2.05 -54.22
N LYS A 101 -25.76 0.99 -54.43
CA LYS A 101 -25.90 -0.12 -53.49
C LYS A 101 -24.54 -0.78 -53.24
N SER A 102 -24.03 -0.71 -52.02
CA SER A 102 -23.10 -1.70 -51.45
C SER A 102 -23.32 -1.71 -49.93
N LYS A 103 -24.04 -2.71 -49.40
CA LYS A 103 -23.45 -3.92 -48.78
C LYS A 103 -22.30 -3.57 -47.83
N GLY A 104 -22.62 -3.49 -46.54
CA GLY A 104 -21.62 -3.36 -45.48
C GLY A 104 -22.17 -2.95 -44.12
N LEU A 105 -23.41 -3.32 -43.77
CA LEU A 105 -23.91 -3.20 -42.41
C LEU A 105 -23.90 -4.60 -41.79
N LEU A 106 -23.10 -4.75 -40.74
CA LEU A 106 -22.96 -5.99 -39.98
C LEU A 106 -24.31 -6.43 -39.43
N LYS A 107 -24.56 -7.74 -39.48
CA LYS A 107 -25.81 -8.38 -39.04
C LYS A 107 -25.85 -8.46 -37.51
N GLU A 108 -26.42 -7.44 -36.86
CA GLU A 108 -26.65 -7.42 -35.41
C GLU A 108 -27.51 -8.60 -34.91
N ALA A 109 -28.33 -9.20 -35.79
CA ALA A 109 -29.15 -10.36 -35.48
C ALA A 109 -28.34 -11.65 -35.17
N GLN A 110 -27.05 -11.72 -35.48
CA GLN A 110 -26.22 -12.90 -35.20
C GLN A 110 -25.48 -12.82 -33.84
N ILE A 111 -25.50 -11.67 -33.17
CA ILE A 111 -24.97 -11.51 -31.80
C ILE A 111 -26.05 -11.80 -30.74
N LEU A 112 -27.34 -11.64 -31.09
CA LEU A 112 -28.47 -11.88 -30.18
C LEU A 112 -28.94 -13.35 -30.14
N GLY A 113 -28.35 -14.24 -30.95
CA GLY A 113 -28.69 -15.67 -31.00
C GLY A 113 -27.86 -16.55 -30.06
N SER A 114 -26.73 -16.07 -29.54
CA SER A 114 -25.80 -16.84 -28.70
C SER A 114 -25.95 -16.59 -27.20
N LEU A 115 -26.97 -15.84 -26.77
CA LEU A 115 -27.22 -15.54 -25.34
C LEU A 115 -28.46 -16.26 -24.76
N THR A 116 -29.09 -17.15 -25.53
CA THR A 116 -30.25 -17.93 -25.07
C THR A 116 -30.01 -19.41 -25.36
N THR A 117 -29.03 -19.99 -24.67
CA THR A 117 -28.94 -21.44 -24.49
C THR A 117 -28.44 -21.67 -23.07
N MET A 118 -29.36 -21.57 -22.11
CA MET A 118 -29.16 -22.13 -20.78
C MET A 118 -29.19 -23.66 -20.91
N PRO A 119 -28.17 -24.38 -20.45
CA PRO A 119 -28.30 -25.82 -20.22
C PRO A 119 -29.11 -26.04 -18.94
N ASP A 120 -30.14 -26.89 -19.03
CA ASP A 120 -30.94 -27.36 -17.90
C ASP A 120 -30.06 -28.13 -16.89
N PRO A 121 -30.23 -27.90 -15.58
CA PRO A 121 -29.55 -28.66 -14.53
C PRO A 121 -30.38 -29.89 -14.17
N SER A 122 -30.26 -30.96 -14.95
CA SER A 122 -30.65 -32.30 -14.49
C SER A 122 -29.98 -33.37 -15.32
N ASP A 123 -28.73 -33.66 -14.99
CA ASP A 123 -28.23 -35.03 -15.14
C ASP A 123 -27.26 -35.35 -13.99
N THR A 124 -27.75 -36.25 -13.15
CA THR A 124 -27.09 -36.84 -12.00
C THR A 124 -26.03 -37.80 -12.53
N LEU A 125 -24.74 -37.50 -12.32
CA LEU A 125 -23.64 -38.42 -12.65
C LEU A 125 -22.76 -38.65 -11.40
N THR A 126 -22.90 -39.89 -10.94
CA THR A 126 -22.12 -40.80 -10.08
C THR A 126 -20.70 -40.38 -9.63
N GLU A 127 -20.40 -40.67 -8.36
CA GLU A 127 -19.12 -40.41 -7.66
C GLU A 127 -17.88 -41.13 -8.21
N ASP A 128 -18.00 -42.04 -9.18
CA ASP A 128 -16.89 -42.88 -9.65
C ASP A 128 -16.04 -42.28 -10.80
N GLN A 129 -16.35 -41.07 -11.30
CA GLN A 129 -15.55 -40.38 -12.34
C GLN A 129 -14.73 -39.19 -11.83
N LEU A 130 -14.75 -38.90 -10.51
CA LEU A 130 -13.95 -37.83 -9.90
C LEU A 130 -12.53 -38.27 -9.51
N LEU A 131 -12.16 -39.54 -9.68
CA LEU A 131 -10.86 -40.07 -9.23
C LEU A 131 -9.83 -40.30 -10.35
N GLU A 132 -10.20 -40.21 -11.63
CA GLU A 132 -9.26 -40.36 -12.77
C GLU A 132 -8.98 -39.05 -13.52
N GLN A 133 -9.56 -37.93 -13.09
CA GLN A 133 -9.23 -36.59 -13.57
C GLN A 133 -8.49 -35.76 -12.49
N GLN A 134 -7.75 -36.44 -11.63
CA GLN A 134 -6.90 -35.84 -10.59
C GLN A 134 -5.43 -36.26 -10.67
N GLU A 135 -5.03 -37.08 -11.65
CA GLU A 135 -3.63 -37.51 -11.84
C GLU A 135 -2.93 -36.93 -13.08
N ASP A 136 -3.63 -36.19 -13.97
CA ASP A 136 -3.02 -35.57 -15.17
C ASP A 136 -2.81 -34.04 -15.07
N LEU A 137 -2.92 -33.45 -13.88
CA LEU A 137 -2.48 -32.05 -13.63
C LEU A 137 -1.05 -31.95 -13.06
N ALA A 138 -0.26 -33.03 -13.18
CA ALA A 138 1.11 -33.12 -12.70
C ALA A 138 2.18 -33.00 -13.80
N ALA A 139 1.83 -32.58 -15.02
CA ALA A 139 2.82 -32.39 -16.08
C ALA A 139 2.42 -31.30 -17.10
N GLU A 140 2.60 -30.02 -16.73
CA GLU A 140 3.20 -29.06 -17.65
C GLU A 140 4.34 -28.35 -16.93
N ASP A 141 5.46 -29.06 -16.94
CA ASP A 141 6.80 -28.58 -16.65
C ASP A 141 7.24 -27.68 -17.82
N THR A 142 6.74 -26.43 -17.83
CA THR A 142 7.58 -25.34 -18.32
C THR A 142 8.30 -24.81 -17.10
N SER A 143 9.57 -25.18 -16.95
CA SER A 143 10.48 -24.78 -15.88
C SER A 143 10.55 -23.25 -15.72
N GLU A 144 9.55 -22.66 -15.07
CA GLU A 144 9.60 -21.31 -14.54
C GLU A 144 10.39 -21.38 -13.23
N ALA A 145 11.59 -20.79 -13.21
CA ALA A 145 12.45 -20.78 -12.03
C ALA A 145 11.73 -20.07 -10.87
N LYS A 146 11.15 -20.86 -9.95
CA LYS A 146 10.45 -20.40 -8.75
C LYS A 146 11.33 -20.59 -7.52
N ILE A 147 11.57 -19.50 -6.81
CA ILE A 147 12.29 -19.46 -5.53
C ILE A 147 11.26 -19.28 -4.42
N ARG A 148 11.31 -20.12 -3.38
CA ARG A 148 10.53 -19.92 -2.14
C ARG A 148 11.45 -19.28 -1.10
N LEU A 149 11.04 -18.14 -0.55
CA LEU A 149 11.85 -17.38 0.41
C LEU A 149 11.30 -17.53 1.82
N GLY A 150 9.97 -17.46 1.99
CA GLY A 150 9.34 -17.52 3.31
C GLY A 150 9.81 -16.42 4.27
N THR A 151 10.22 -15.27 3.73
CA THR A 151 10.73 -14.15 4.54
C THR A 151 9.56 -13.42 5.17
N ALA A 152 9.57 -13.25 6.49
CA ALA A 152 8.55 -12.51 7.22
C ALA A 152 9.18 -11.36 8.01
N VAL A 153 8.59 -10.18 7.91
CA VAL A 153 8.98 -8.98 8.64
C VAL A 153 7.75 -8.48 9.40
N SER A 154 7.92 -8.08 10.66
CA SER A 154 6.80 -7.61 11.48
C SER A 154 7.13 -6.29 12.14
N ASP A 155 6.14 -5.41 12.16
CA ASP A 155 6.18 -4.10 12.80
C ASP A 155 4.83 -3.81 13.44
N GLU A 156 4.83 -3.31 14.68
CA GLU A 156 3.65 -3.07 15.53
C GLU A 156 2.50 -4.11 15.46
N ASN A 157 2.85 -5.41 15.43
CA ASN A 157 1.90 -6.54 15.29
C ASN A 157 1.22 -6.65 13.91
N VAL A 158 1.67 -5.90 12.92
CA VAL A 158 1.42 -6.15 11.50
C VAL A 158 2.59 -6.97 10.95
N THR A 159 2.30 -7.98 10.15
CA THR A 159 3.29 -8.86 9.55
C THR A 159 3.16 -8.81 8.03
N PHE A 160 4.28 -8.54 7.36
CA PHE A 160 4.46 -8.68 5.92
C PHE A 160 5.23 -9.96 5.63
N THR A 161 4.74 -10.78 4.70
CA THR A 161 5.41 -12.01 4.27
C THR A 161 5.70 -11.97 2.78
N LEU A 162 6.87 -12.47 2.39
CA LEU A 162 7.28 -12.71 1.03
C LEU A 162 7.44 -14.22 0.84
N ASP A 163 6.45 -14.83 0.20
CA ASP A 163 6.31 -16.28 0.14
C ASP A 163 7.21 -16.86 -0.97
N SER A 164 7.10 -16.30 -2.19
CA SER A 164 7.86 -16.78 -3.34
C SER A 164 8.08 -15.72 -4.41
N VAL A 165 9.08 -15.98 -5.25
CA VAL A 165 9.46 -15.16 -6.41
C VAL A 165 9.57 -16.10 -7.61
N ALA A 166 8.87 -15.80 -8.70
CA ALA A 166 8.90 -16.62 -9.90
C ALA A 166 8.74 -15.78 -11.16
N TRP A 167 9.34 -16.22 -12.26
CA TRP A 167 9.00 -15.68 -13.57
C TRP A 167 7.63 -16.19 -14.01
N ARG A 168 6.83 -15.32 -14.62
CA ARG A 168 5.60 -15.65 -15.33
C ARG A 168 5.61 -14.92 -16.66
N GLY A 169 5.91 -15.63 -17.74
CA GLY A 169 6.17 -15.01 -19.04
C GLY A 169 7.32 -13.99 -18.96
N SER A 170 7.05 -12.73 -19.33
CA SER A 170 8.02 -11.63 -19.30
C SER A 170 8.08 -10.86 -17.98
N ASN A 171 7.35 -11.29 -16.95
CA ASN A 171 7.23 -10.57 -15.69
C ASN A 171 7.76 -11.41 -14.54
N LEU A 172 8.47 -10.77 -13.61
CA LEU A 172 8.80 -11.34 -12.33
C LEU A 172 7.64 -11.11 -11.37
N VAL A 173 7.14 -12.18 -10.75
CA VAL A 173 5.98 -12.16 -9.86
C VAL A 173 6.43 -12.54 -8.45
N LEU A 174 6.16 -11.65 -7.51
CA LEU A 174 6.39 -11.84 -6.08
C LEU A 174 5.04 -12.16 -5.43
N GLN A 175 4.95 -13.29 -4.73
CA GLN A 175 3.79 -13.62 -3.90
C GLN A 175 4.03 -13.10 -2.49
N VAL A 176 3.11 -12.26 -2.02
CA VAL A 176 3.24 -11.57 -0.74
C VAL A 176 1.98 -11.72 0.11
N GLY A 177 2.14 -11.58 1.42
CA GLY A 177 1.08 -11.64 2.40
C GLY A 177 1.14 -10.48 3.40
N LEU A 178 -0.02 -10.04 3.85
CA LEU A 178 -0.18 -9.05 4.91
C LEU A 178 -1.15 -9.58 5.96
N GLN A 179 -0.77 -9.46 7.22
CA GLN A 179 -1.60 -9.84 8.35
C GLN A 179 -1.52 -8.79 9.44
N ASN A 180 -2.66 -8.27 9.88
CA ASN A 180 -2.72 -7.27 10.95
C ASN A 180 -3.27 -7.91 12.23
N LYS A 181 -2.41 -8.08 13.23
CA LYS A 181 -2.76 -8.60 14.56
C LYS A 181 -2.92 -7.48 15.61
N SER A 182 -2.84 -6.23 15.19
CA SER A 182 -3.04 -5.08 16.07
C SER A 182 -4.53 -4.87 16.41
N PHE A 183 -4.85 -3.74 17.03
CA PHE A 183 -6.22 -3.34 17.36
C PHE A 183 -6.76 -2.25 16.41
N HIS A 184 -5.94 -1.76 15.48
CA HIS A 184 -6.28 -0.65 14.58
C HIS A 184 -6.10 -1.06 13.12
N PRO A 185 -6.98 -0.63 12.21
CA PRO A 185 -6.75 -0.85 10.78
C PRO A 185 -5.53 -0.06 10.32
N ALA A 186 -4.74 -0.66 9.42
CA ALA A 186 -3.61 0.01 8.77
C ALA A 186 -3.94 0.26 7.31
N ARG A 187 -3.44 1.34 6.71
CA ARG A 187 -3.71 1.66 5.30
C ARG A 187 -2.44 1.64 4.50
N PHE A 188 -2.52 1.09 3.30
CA PHE A 188 -1.38 0.94 2.40
C PHE A 188 -1.76 1.46 1.01
N ILE A 189 -0.79 2.13 0.38
CA ILE A 189 -0.92 2.55 -1.01
C ILE A 189 0.22 1.92 -1.79
N TYR A 190 -0.14 1.02 -2.70
CA TYR A 190 0.83 0.23 -3.47
C TYR A 190 1.23 0.87 -4.80
N SER A 191 0.77 2.09 -5.06
CA SER A 191 1.08 2.78 -6.31
C SER A 191 2.48 3.39 -6.26
N PRO A 192 3.31 3.18 -7.29
CA PRO A 192 4.64 3.76 -7.37
C PRO A 192 4.63 5.29 -7.38
N ALA A 193 3.50 5.93 -7.73
CA ALA A 193 3.38 7.39 -7.76
C ALA A 193 3.50 8.06 -6.39
N PHE A 194 3.20 7.34 -5.30
CA PHE A 194 3.21 7.88 -3.93
C PHE A 194 4.45 7.49 -3.12
N ASN A 195 5.37 6.70 -3.70
CA ASN A 195 6.62 6.26 -3.07
C ASN A 195 6.41 5.62 -1.68
N LEU A 196 5.36 4.79 -1.55
CA LEU A 196 5.01 4.04 -0.34
C LEU A 196 5.27 2.54 -0.50
N LEU A 197 5.19 2.03 -1.72
CA LEU A 197 5.79 0.77 -2.13
C LEU A 197 6.95 1.10 -3.07
N VAL A 198 8.17 0.85 -2.60
CA VAL A 198 9.40 1.10 -3.35
C VAL A 198 10.13 -0.22 -3.50
N ILE A 199 10.40 -0.60 -4.74
CA ILE A 199 11.28 -1.73 -5.04
C ILE A 199 12.47 -1.18 -5.81
N THR A 200 13.67 -1.53 -5.36
CA THR A 200 14.93 -1.11 -6.00
C THR A 200 15.75 -2.31 -6.42
N ASP A 201 16.53 -2.14 -7.48
CA ASP A 201 17.57 -3.10 -7.86
C ASP A 201 18.82 -2.99 -6.98
N ASP A 202 19.82 -3.83 -7.27
CA ASP A 202 21.14 -3.86 -6.64
C ASP A 202 21.95 -2.56 -6.86
N GLN A 203 21.57 -1.72 -7.81
CA GLN A 203 22.16 -0.41 -8.07
C GLN A 203 21.40 0.72 -7.36
N GLY A 204 20.34 0.40 -6.61
CA GLY A 204 19.48 1.37 -5.94
C GLY A 204 18.53 2.11 -6.87
N LYS A 205 18.37 1.65 -8.12
CA LYS A 205 17.42 2.23 -9.08
C LYS A 205 16.02 1.71 -8.78
N PRO A 206 15.01 2.59 -8.67
CA PRO A 206 13.64 2.16 -8.46
C PRO A 206 13.08 1.47 -9.71
N VAL A 207 12.37 0.37 -9.46
CA VAL A 207 11.76 -0.52 -10.45
C VAL A 207 10.26 -0.26 -10.50
N ARG A 208 9.67 -0.33 -11.70
CA ARG A 208 8.22 -0.17 -11.85
C ARG A 208 7.52 -1.46 -11.45
N THR A 209 6.48 -1.31 -10.65
CA THR A 209 5.75 -2.42 -10.06
C THR A 209 4.26 -2.27 -10.27
N PHE A 210 3.57 -3.40 -10.33
CA PHE A 210 2.12 -3.47 -10.32
C PHE A 210 1.70 -4.44 -9.22
N SER A 211 0.73 -4.08 -8.39
CA SER A 211 0.26 -4.95 -7.31
C SER A 211 -1.20 -5.32 -7.51
N GLU A 212 -1.55 -6.53 -7.12
CA GLU A 212 -2.89 -7.08 -7.27
C GLU A 212 -3.26 -7.95 -6.06
N GLY A 213 -4.51 -7.88 -5.63
CA GLY A 213 -5.06 -8.71 -4.53
C GLY A 213 -4.78 -8.20 -3.11
N LEU A 214 -3.93 -7.19 -2.94
CA LEU A 214 -3.67 -6.60 -1.62
C LEU A 214 -4.71 -5.54 -1.24
N PRO A 215 -5.25 -5.55 -0.01
CA PRO A 215 -6.23 -4.57 0.43
C PRO A 215 -5.59 -3.21 0.70
N GLY A 216 -6.21 -2.12 0.22
CA GLY A 216 -5.72 -0.77 0.52
C GLY A 216 -5.91 -0.36 1.99
N GLU A 217 -6.86 -0.97 2.69
CA GLU A 217 -7.05 -0.86 4.13
C GLU A 217 -7.05 -2.28 4.71
N LEU A 218 -6.05 -2.55 5.56
CA LEU A 218 -5.82 -3.83 6.20
C LEU A 218 -6.52 -3.85 7.57
N PRO A 219 -7.67 -4.53 7.70
CA PRO A 219 -8.44 -4.57 8.93
C PRO A 219 -7.70 -5.30 10.06
N ALA A 220 -8.05 -4.99 11.31
CA ALA A 220 -7.48 -5.60 12.51
C ALA A 220 -8.18 -6.94 12.87
N ASP A 221 -8.37 -7.82 11.89
CA ASP A 221 -9.11 -9.08 12.00
C ASP A 221 -8.21 -10.32 12.16
N ARG A 222 -6.88 -10.14 12.06
CA ARG A 222 -5.86 -11.21 12.08
C ARG A 222 -5.94 -12.14 10.87
N GLU A 223 -6.68 -11.80 9.83
CA GLU A 223 -6.70 -12.56 8.59
C GLU A 223 -5.43 -12.32 7.78
N LEU A 224 -5.03 -13.32 6.99
CA LEU A 224 -3.88 -13.23 6.09
C LEU A 224 -4.39 -12.88 4.69
N TYR A 225 -4.11 -11.66 4.27
CA TYR A 225 -4.42 -11.17 2.94
C TYR A 225 -3.26 -11.45 2.01
N LYS A 226 -3.51 -12.19 0.93
CA LYS A 226 -2.49 -12.54 -0.05
C LYS A 226 -2.65 -11.72 -1.32
N GLY A 227 -1.53 -11.34 -1.91
CA GLY A 227 -1.50 -10.66 -3.18
C GLY A 227 -0.22 -10.93 -3.94
N THR A 228 -0.11 -10.27 -5.09
CA THR A 228 1.06 -10.39 -5.96
C THR A 228 1.59 -9.03 -6.34
N ILE A 229 2.91 -8.94 -6.50
CA ILE A 229 3.60 -7.78 -7.05
C ILE A 229 4.32 -8.23 -8.31
N GLN A 230 4.02 -7.60 -9.43
CA GLN A 230 4.57 -7.89 -10.75
C GLN A 230 5.57 -6.81 -11.15
N ILE A 231 6.67 -7.24 -11.76
CA ILE A 231 7.76 -6.41 -12.25
C ILE A 231 8.07 -6.83 -13.68
N SER A 232 8.23 -5.89 -14.60
CA SER A 232 8.56 -6.22 -15.99
C SER A 232 10.04 -6.58 -16.12
N ALA A 233 10.38 -7.60 -16.94
CA ALA A 233 11.78 -7.97 -17.19
C ALA A 233 12.67 -6.80 -17.63
N SER A 234 12.11 -5.88 -18.43
CA SER A 234 12.79 -4.67 -18.93
C SER A 234 13.29 -3.75 -17.83
N ASP A 235 12.67 -3.78 -16.64
CA ASP A 235 13.07 -2.94 -15.52
C ASP A 235 14.22 -3.56 -14.69
N ILE A 236 14.44 -4.87 -14.80
CA ILE A 236 15.36 -5.67 -13.96
C ILE A 236 16.42 -6.48 -14.75
N ASP A 237 16.58 -6.21 -16.05
CA ASP A 237 17.39 -6.99 -17.02
C ASP A 237 18.86 -7.27 -16.60
N LYS A 238 19.41 -6.50 -15.65
CA LYS A 238 20.79 -6.66 -15.13
C LYS A 238 20.88 -6.82 -13.62
N ALA A 239 19.74 -6.83 -12.92
CA ALA A 239 19.70 -6.91 -11.48
C ALA A 239 19.87 -8.37 -11.02
N GLN A 240 20.61 -8.59 -9.94
CA GLN A 240 20.74 -9.92 -9.32
C GLN A 240 19.85 -10.08 -8.09
N ALA A 241 19.58 -8.97 -7.41
CA ALA A 241 18.76 -8.92 -6.22
C ALA A 241 17.90 -7.66 -6.21
N LEU A 242 16.80 -7.71 -5.47
CA LEU A 242 15.90 -6.59 -5.22
C LEU A 242 15.85 -6.27 -3.73
N SER A 243 15.57 -5.01 -3.41
CA SER A 243 15.13 -4.58 -2.09
C SER A 243 13.73 -4.01 -2.19
N LEU A 244 12.90 -4.31 -1.18
CA LEU A 244 11.51 -3.86 -1.09
C LEU A 244 11.33 -3.07 0.20
N SER A 245 10.70 -1.90 0.07
CA SER A 245 10.23 -1.08 1.17
C SER A 245 8.73 -0.82 1.02
N LEU A 246 7.97 -1.13 2.05
CA LEU A 246 6.54 -0.82 2.15
C LEU A 246 6.27 -0.03 3.42
N ALA A 247 5.62 1.12 3.29
CA ALA A 247 5.18 1.94 4.42
C ALA A 247 3.66 2.14 4.41
N ASP A 248 3.07 2.32 5.58
CA ASP A 248 1.66 2.69 5.72
C ASP A 248 1.41 4.17 5.38
N TYR A 249 0.12 4.54 5.30
CA TYR A 249 -0.37 5.85 4.94
C TYR A 249 -1.50 6.30 5.89
N PRO A 250 -1.56 7.59 6.28
CA PRO A 250 -0.67 8.68 5.90
C PRO A 250 0.56 8.84 6.81
N ASP A 251 0.56 8.22 7.99
CA ASP A 251 1.46 8.56 9.09
C ASP A 251 2.86 7.93 8.95
N ARG A 252 2.99 6.84 8.17
CA ARG A 252 4.27 6.13 7.89
C ARG A 252 4.95 5.57 9.15
N GLU A 253 4.13 5.16 10.12
CA GLU A 253 4.58 4.57 11.37
C GLU A 253 5.05 3.12 11.18
N LEU A 254 4.38 2.37 10.31
CA LEU A 254 4.72 0.99 9.95
C LEU A 254 5.66 0.96 8.75
N GLN A 255 6.81 0.28 8.89
CA GLN A 255 7.78 0.16 7.81
C GLN A 255 8.29 -1.28 7.68
N PHE A 256 8.02 -1.88 6.52
CA PHE A 256 8.51 -3.19 6.17
C PHE A 256 9.66 -3.05 5.18
N LEU A 257 10.83 -3.55 5.57
CA LEU A 257 12.03 -3.58 4.75
C LEU A 257 12.42 -5.04 4.51
N VAL A 258 12.46 -5.44 3.24
CA VAL A 258 12.94 -6.75 2.82
C VAL A 258 14.08 -6.55 1.85
N ASP A 259 15.29 -6.82 2.33
CA ASP A 259 16.50 -6.72 1.52
C ASP A 259 16.89 -8.06 0.91
N THR A 260 17.65 -7.99 -0.19
CA THR A 260 18.30 -9.16 -0.81
C THR A 260 17.30 -10.23 -1.28
N ILE A 261 16.29 -9.82 -2.03
CA ILE A 261 15.37 -10.73 -2.72
C ILE A 261 16.09 -11.25 -3.97
N PRO A 262 16.52 -12.52 -4.04
CA PRO A 262 17.22 -13.04 -5.21
C PRO A 262 16.29 -13.09 -6.43
N ILE A 263 16.82 -12.71 -7.58
CA ILE A 263 16.10 -12.84 -8.85
C ILE A 263 16.44 -14.20 -9.46
N PRO A 264 15.43 -15.06 -9.74
CA PRO A 264 15.66 -16.31 -10.45
C PRO A 264 16.22 -16.03 -11.86
N PRO A 265 17.01 -16.94 -12.43
CA PRO A 265 17.50 -16.79 -13.81
C PRO A 265 16.31 -16.61 -14.76
N ALA A 266 16.42 -15.62 -15.65
CA ALA A 266 15.35 -15.32 -16.60
C ALA A 266 15.12 -16.52 -17.54
N PRO A 267 13.86 -16.80 -17.90
CA PRO A 267 13.57 -17.85 -18.88
C PRO A 267 14.21 -17.51 -20.23
N PRO A 268 14.62 -18.51 -21.03
CA PRO A 268 15.10 -18.29 -22.38
C PRO A 268 14.03 -17.58 -23.22
N ARG A 269 14.44 -16.51 -23.91
CA ARG A 269 13.58 -15.73 -24.82
C ARG A 269 13.47 -16.37 -26.19
#